data_AF-A0A5N6GFJ4-F1
#
_entry.id   AF-A0A5N6GFJ4-F1
#
_cell.length_a   1.000
_cell.length_b   1.000
_cell.length_c   1.000
_cell.angle_alpha   90.00
_cell.angle_beta   90.00
_cell.angle_gamma   90.00
#
_symmetry.space_group_name_H-M   'P 1'
#
loop_
_entity.id
_entity.type
_entity.pdbx_description
1 polymer ?
#
loop_
_entity_poly.entity_id
_entity_poly.type
_entity_poly.pdbx_seq_one_letter_code
_entity_poly.pdbx_strand_id
1 'polypeptide(L)'
;MMCLTLLRRYYIFRLFEDCRGCDMPSLTGFVSVHGNGVLSSKRGNPLNNAENDLTTAMMKEMFLALRPGTQEYDSKRGAVNFYRKLSRKFHMLTSSFGKGILALMPYYDLPGEPDMSISDNQLQSLRESTLGQVISILERTQGEALCQFSAAAERIVDALVEFPVERCPVFELEKCGARYWST
;
A
#
# COMPACT_ATOMS: atom_id res chain seq x y z
N MET A 1 -5.84 5.89 19.56
CA MET A 1 -5.75 4.61 18.82
C MET A 1 -5.90 4.77 17.29
N MET A 2 -6.39 5.90 16.75
CA MET A 2 -6.48 6.13 15.29
C MET A 2 -5.11 6.29 14.58
N CYS A 3 -4.11 6.89 15.24
CA CYS A 3 -2.80 7.12 14.62
C CYS A 3 -2.06 5.81 14.28
N LEU A 4 -2.25 4.74 15.06
CA LEU A 4 -1.57 3.46 14.82
C LEU A 4 -2.03 2.81 13.51
N THR A 5 -3.31 2.93 13.15
CA THR A 5 -3.84 2.30 11.94
C THR A 5 -3.54 3.11 10.69
N LEU A 6 -3.57 4.44 10.78
CA LEU A 6 -3.12 5.32 9.69
C LEU A 6 -1.64 5.03 9.36
N LEU A 7 -0.79 4.97 10.39
CA LEU A 7 0.61 4.65 10.23
C LEU A 7 0.84 3.22 9.72
N ARG A 8 -0.04 2.27 10.04
CA ARG A 8 0.08 0.88 9.57
C ARG A 8 0.13 0.77 8.05
N ARG A 9 -0.78 1.45 7.33
CA ARG A 9 -0.80 1.42 5.84
C ARG A 9 0.49 2.01 5.27
N TYR A 10 0.97 3.09 5.87
CA TYR A 10 2.25 3.70 5.53
C TYR A 10 3.44 2.78 5.78
N TYR A 11 3.53 2.13 6.95
CA TYR A 11 4.61 1.19 7.25
C TYR A 11 4.62 -0.01 6.31
N ILE A 12 3.45 -0.56 5.98
CA ILE A 12 3.31 -1.65 5.00
C ILE A 12 3.83 -1.19 3.64
N PHE A 13 3.43 0.02 3.19
CA PHE A 13 3.87 0.57 1.92
C PHE A 13 5.38 0.86 1.89
N ARG A 14 5.93 1.47 2.96
CA ARG A 14 7.36 1.74 3.10
C ARG A 14 8.21 0.47 3.06
N LEU A 15 7.81 -0.57 3.80
CA LEU A 15 8.48 -1.87 3.75
C LEU A 15 8.54 -2.43 2.32
N PHE A 16 7.46 -2.27 1.56
CA PHE A 16 7.40 -2.69 0.16
C PHE A 16 8.33 -1.84 -0.73
N GLU A 17 8.37 -0.52 -0.57
CA GLU A 17 9.31 0.36 -1.28
C GLU A 17 10.76 -0.03 -0.98
N ASP A 18 11.11 -0.18 0.30
CA ASP A 18 12.46 -0.51 0.77
C ASP A 18 12.93 -1.88 0.25
N CYS A 19 12.00 -2.82 0.06
CA CYS A 19 12.26 -4.13 -0.54
C CYS A 19 12.24 -4.13 -2.08
N ARG A 20 12.26 -2.97 -2.74
CA ARG A 20 12.20 -2.79 -4.21
C ARG A 20 10.91 -3.29 -4.86
N GLY A 21 9.80 -3.22 -4.13
CA GLY A 21 8.51 -3.64 -4.65
C GLY A 21 8.02 -2.83 -5.87
N CYS A 22 8.42 -1.55 -5.97
CA CYS A 22 8.07 -0.67 -7.08
C CYS A 22 8.78 -1.01 -8.40
N ASP A 23 9.94 -1.67 -8.34
CA ASP A 23 10.70 -2.08 -9.54
C ASP A 23 10.08 -3.31 -10.24
N MET A 24 9.05 -3.90 -9.62
CA MET A 24 8.41 -5.11 -10.10
C MET A 24 7.54 -4.84 -11.34
N PRO A 25 7.74 -5.58 -12.45
CA PRO A 25 6.87 -5.45 -13.60
C PRO A 25 5.42 -5.79 -13.25
N SER A 26 4.47 -5.02 -13.80
CA SER A 26 3.07 -5.42 -13.85
C SER A 26 2.90 -6.62 -14.79
N LEU A 27 1.75 -7.29 -14.74
CA LEU A 27 1.45 -8.50 -15.53
C LEU A 27 1.73 -8.34 -17.05
N THR A 28 1.78 -7.11 -17.55
CA THR A 28 2.05 -6.74 -18.95
C THR A 28 3.53 -6.65 -19.33
N GLY A 29 4.45 -6.66 -18.37
CA GLY A 29 5.89 -6.45 -18.61
C GLY A 29 6.67 -7.70 -19.04
N PHE A 30 6.07 -8.89 -18.99
CA PHE A 30 6.73 -10.13 -19.41
C PHE A 30 6.15 -10.63 -20.74
N VAL A 31 6.88 -10.39 -21.83
CA VAL A 31 6.62 -11.07 -23.11
C VAL A 31 7.35 -12.42 -23.08
N SER A 32 6.63 -13.54 -23.20
CA SER A 32 7.30 -14.83 -23.37
C SER A 32 7.97 -14.82 -24.75
N VAL A 33 9.29 -14.67 -24.79
CA VAL A 33 10.05 -14.89 -26.02
C VAL A 33 10.10 -16.40 -26.23
N HIS A 34 9.27 -16.92 -27.14
CA HIS A 34 9.44 -18.28 -27.65
C HIS A 34 10.69 -18.28 -28.54
N GLY A 35 11.86 -18.43 -27.91
CA GLY A 35 13.11 -18.67 -28.61
C GLY A 35 13.15 -20.12 -29.08
N ASN A 36 13.15 -20.32 -30.39
CA ASN A 36 13.50 -21.61 -30.98
C ASN A 36 14.95 -21.95 -30.61
N GLY A 37 15.13 -22.98 -29.79
CA GLY A 37 16.40 -23.69 -29.65
C GLY A 37 17.06 -23.60 -28.29
N VAL A 38 17.45 -24.79 -27.82
CA VAL A 38 18.32 -25.10 -26.67
C VAL A 38 17.63 -25.21 -25.30
N LEU A 39 17.51 -26.48 -24.90
CA LEU A 39 17.10 -26.98 -23.59
C LEU A 39 17.81 -26.22 -22.46
N SER A 40 17.05 -25.52 -21.61
CA SER A 40 17.53 -25.15 -20.27
C SER A 40 16.40 -25.35 -19.26
N SER A 41 16.77 -25.91 -18.11
CA SER A 41 15.91 -26.40 -17.03
C SER A 41 14.73 -25.50 -16.72
N LYS A 42 13.56 -26.10 -16.43
CA LYS A 42 12.33 -25.52 -15.83
C LYS A 42 12.57 -24.18 -15.09
N ARG A 43 12.71 -23.06 -15.81
CA ARG A 43 12.72 -21.73 -15.21
C ARG A 43 11.26 -21.41 -14.93
N GLY A 44 10.89 -21.40 -13.66
CA GLY A 44 9.57 -20.94 -13.22
C GLY A 44 9.26 -19.56 -13.81
N ASN A 45 7.97 -19.24 -13.92
CA ASN A 45 7.50 -17.96 -14.45
C ASN A 45 8.32 -16.79 -13.85
N PRO A 46 9.01 -15.96 -14.67
CA PRO A 46 9.82 -14.85 -14.20
C PRO A 46 9.10 -13.92 -13.22
N LEU A 47 7.80 -13.70 -13.43
CA LEU A 47 6.97 -12.93 -12.51
C LEU A 47 6.89 -13.61 -11.14
N ASN A 48 6.63 -14.92 -11.10
CA ASN A 48 6.54 -15.66 -9.84
C ASN A 48 7.88 -15.66 -9.09
N ASN A 49 9.00 -15.72 -9.80
CA ASN A 49 10.32 -15.67 -9.16
C ASN A 49 10.55 -14.30 -8.53
N ALA A 50 10.29 -13.22 -9.27
CA ALA A 50 10.45 -11.87 -8.75
C ALA A 50 9.47 -11.58 -7.58
N GLU A 51 8.24 -12.11 -7.62
CA GLU A 51 7.31 -12.01 -6.49
C GLU A 51 7.81 -12.78 -5.25
N ASN A 52 8.42 -13.94 -5.46
CA ASN A 52 8.99 -14.75 -4.40
C ASN A 52 10.21 -14.06 -3.77
N ASP A 53 11.06 -13.45 -4.59
CA ASP A 53 12.24 -12.70 -4.13
C ASP A 53 11.80 -11.49 -3.29
N LEU A 54 10.80 -10.74 -3.74
CA LEU A 54 10.21 -9.64 -2.98
C LEU A 54 9.60 -10.12 -1.65
N THR A 55 8.82 -11.20 -1.68
CA THR A 55 8.24 -11.77 -0.44
C THR A 55 9.34 -12.19 0.53
N THR A 56 10.44 -12.73 0.01
CA THR A 56 11.60 -13.15 0.82
C THR A 56 12.35 -11.97 1.40
N ALA A 57 12.51 -10.88 0.65
CA ALA A 57 13.09 -9.63 1.15
C ALA A 57 12.24 -9.05 2.29
N MET A 58 10.92 -8.91 2.08
CA MET A 58 10.01 -8.43 3.12
C MET A 58 10.00 -9.35 4.36
N MET A 59 10.10 -10.67 4.18
CA MET A 59 10.23 -11.62 5.30
C MET A 59 11.49 -11.37 6.14
N LYS A 60 12.63 -11.10 5.50
CA LYS A 60 13.88 -10.82 6.20
C LYS A 60 13.80 -9.53 7.01
N GLU A 61 13.24 -8.47 6.43
CA GLU A 61 13.07 -7.17 7.10
C GLU A 61 12.10 -7.28 8.30
N MET A 62 10.98 -7.98 8.15
CA MET A 62 10.01 -8.13 9.24
C MET A 62 10.44 -9.12 10.33
N PHE A 63 11.25 -10.13 9.96
CA PHE A 63 11.56 -11.26 10.82
C PHE A 63 13.02 -11.72 10.67
N LEU A 64 13.96 -10.86 11.09
CA LEU A 64 15.40 -11.08 10.93
C LEU A 64 15.93 -12.42 11.47
N ALA A 65 15.31 -12.97 12.52
CA ALA A 65 15.74 -14.21 13.17
C ALA A 65 15.12 -15.50 12.59
N LEU A 66 14.11 -15.38 11.72
CA LEU A 66 13.35 -16.53 11.22
C LEU A 66 14.07 -17.21 10.05
N ARG A 67 14.33 -18.51 10.21
CA ARG A 67 15.00 -19.32 9.18
C ARG A 67 13.98 -19.91 8.19
N PRO A 68 14.26 -19.88 6.88
CA PRO A 68 13.44 -20.58 5.89
C PRO A 68 13.31 -22.08 6.21
N GLY A 69 12.15 -22.66 5.91
CA GLY A 69 11.87 -24.09 6.10
C GLY A 69 11.42 -24.49 7.50
N THR A 70 11.22 -23.54 8.41
CA THR A 70 10.55 -23.80 9.69
C THR A 70 9.04 -23.60 9.55
N GLN A 71 8.26 -24.32 10.36
CA GLN A 71 6.80 -24.16 10.39
C GLN A 71 6.40 -22.71 10.73
N GLU A 72 7.15 -22.05 11.60
CA GLU A 72 6.93 -20.66 11.97
C GLU A 72 7.15 -19.73 10.77
N TYR A 73 8.23 -19.93 9.99
CA TYR A 73 8.50 -19.16 8.78
C TYR A 73 7.36 -19.28 7.78
N ASP A 74 6.87 -20.49 7.52
CA ASP A 74 5.78 -20.73 6.58
C ASP A 74 4.48 -20.07 7.04
N SER A 75 4.19 -20.10 8.34
CA SER A 75 3.03 -19.41 8.91
C SER A 75 3.08 -17.89 8.73
N LYS A 76 4.25 -17.27 8.96
CA LYS A 76 4.45 -15.82 8.83
C LYS A 76 4.51 -15.37 7.37
N ARG A 77 5.03 -16.23 6.48
CA ARG A 77 5.11 -15.96 5.04
C ARG A 77 3.74 -15.75 4.41
N GLY A 78 2.68 -16.39 4.92
CA GLY A 78 1.30 -16.11 4.51
C GLY A 78 0.90 -14.65 4.74
N ALA A 79 1.18 -14.12 5.94
CA ALA A 79 0.90 -12.72 6.28
C ALA A 79 1.75 -11.74 5.45
N VAL A 80 3.03 -12.04 5.24
CA VAL A 80 3.91 -11.20 4.40
C VAL A 80 3.45 -11.19 2.95
N ASN A 81 3.00 -12.32 2.42
CA ASN A 81 2.43 -12.37 1.08
C ASN A 81 1.13 -11.56 0.96
N PHE A 82 0.30 -11.53 2.02
CA PHE A 82 -0.85 -10.63 2.09
C PHE A 82 -0.40 -9.16 2.03
N TYR A 83 0.58 -8.76 2.86
CA TYR A 83 1.10 -7.39 2.86
C TYR A 83 1.74 -7.00 1.53
N ARG A 84 2.47 -7.90 0.87
CA ARG A 84 3.02 -7.66 -0.47
C ARG A 84 1.92 -7.34 -1.48
N LYS A 85 0.88 -8.17 -1.54
CA LYS A 85 -0.24 -7.96 -2.47
C LYS A 85 -1.00 -6.67 -2.18
N LEU A 86 -1.23 -6.37 -0.91
CA LEU A 86 -1.86 -5.12 -0.48
C LEU A 86 -0.99 -3.91 -0.83
N SER A 87 0.32 -3.99 -0.62
CA SER A 87 1.26 -2.91 -0.93
C SER A 87 1.31 -2.58 -2.41
N ARG A 88 1.10 -3.56 -3.30
CA ARG A 88 0.92 -3.28 -4.73
C ARG A 88 -0.29 -2.40 -5.00
N LYS A 89 -1.40 -2.61 -4.27
CA LYS A 89 -2.60 -1.75 -4.37
C LYS A 89 -2.33 -0.35 -3.87
N PHE A 90 -1.62 -0.24 -2.74
CA PHE A 90 -1.15 1.04 -2.24
C PHE A 90 -0.27 1.73 -3.26
N HIS A 91 0.70 1.04 -3.86
CA HIS A 91 1.55 1.59 -4.90
C HIS A 91 0.75 2.13 -6.09
N MET A 92 -0.29 1.41 -6.56
CA MET A 92 -1.16 1.92 -7.62
C MET A 92 -1.86 3.22 -7.22
N LEU A 93 -2.38 3.31 -5.99
CA LEU A 93 -3.03 4.52 -5.49
C LEU A 93 -2.04 5.68 -5.33
N THR A 94 -0.87 5.42 -4.73
CA THR A 94 0.13 6.46 -4.46
C THR A 94 0.78 6.98 -5.73
N SER A 95 0.93 6.14 -6.75
CA SER A 95 1.46 6.55 -8.06
C SER A 95 0.51 7.48 -8.81
N SER A 96 -0.80 7.40 -8.55
CA SER A 96 -1.80 8.29 -9.16
C SER A 96 -2.08 9.54 -8.33
N PHE A 97 -2.10 9.45 -7.01
CA PHE A 97 -2.60 10.53 -6.14
C PHE A 97 -1.59 11.04 -5.10
N GLY A 98 -0.39 10.47 -4.99
CA GLY A 98 0.58 10.77 -3.92
C GLY A 98 0.41 9.90 -2.67
N LYS A 99 1.38 9.92 -1.74
CA LYS A 99 1.42 8.99 -0.60
C LYS A 99 0.31 9.27 0.41
N GLY A 100 -0.04 10.54 0.58
CA GLY A 100 -1.16 11.04 1.38
C GLY A 100 -2.48 10.30 1.23
N ILE A 101 -2.76 9.75 0.04
CA ILE A 101 -4.00 9.02 -0.25
C ILE A 101 -4.26 7.86 0.71
N LEU A 102 -3.20 7.22 1.23
CA LEU A 102 -3.33 6.10 2.17
C LEU A 102 -3.91 6.53 3.52
N ALA A 103 -3.69 7.79 3.92
CA ALA A 103 -4.26 8.38 5.13
C ALA A 103 -5.72 8.81 4.94
N LEU A 104 -6.13 9.10 3.70
CA LEU A 104 -7.50 9.50 3.35
C LEU A 104 -8.43 8.31 3.14
N MET A 105 -7.89 7.09 3.02
CA MET A 105 -8.67 5.89 2.86
C MET A 105 -9.51 5.60 4.12
N PRO A 106 -10.84 5.39 4.00
CA PRO A 106 -11.71 5.19 5.14
C PRO A 106 -11.33 3.93 5.95
N TYR A 107 -11.60 3.98 7.25
CA TYR A 107 -11.20 2.95 8.22
C TYR A 107 -12.38 2.49 9.12
N TYR A 108 -12.25 1.30 9.72
CA TYR A 108 -13.33 0.51 10.32
C TYR A 108 -13.83 0.93 11.70
N ASP A 109 -13.20 1.87 12.40
CA ASP A 109 -13.46 2.03 13.85
C ASP A 109 -14.03 3.40 14.25
N LEU A 110 -14.76 4.11 13.36
CA LEU A 110 -15.54 5.28 13.76
C LEU A 110 -16.99 4.85 14.07
N PRO A 111 -17.37 4.66 15.35
CA PRO A 111 -18.75 4.35 15.69
C PRO A 111 -19.67 5.51 15.27
N GLY A 112 -20.63 5.22 14.39
CA GLY A 112 -21.69 6.17 13.97
C GLY A 112 -21.50 6.80 12.59
N GLU A 113 -20.40 6.53 11.89
CA GLU A 113 -20.21 6.97 10.49
C GLU A 113 -20.85 5.98 9.50
N PRO A 114 -21.34 6.45 8.33
CA PRO A 114 -21.92 5.60 7.31
C PRO A 114 -20.94 4.49 6.89
N ASP A 115 -21.50 3.34 6.51
CA ASP A 115 -20.83 2.09 6.10
C ASP A 115 -20.04 2.25 4.77
N MET A 116 -19.11 3.20 4.74
CA MET A 116 -18.23 3.50 3.62
C MET A 116 -16.79 3.15 4.00
N SER A 117 -16.59 1.96 4.59
CA SER A 117 -15.28 1.48 4.99
C SER A 117 -14.72 0.50 3.95
N ILE A 118 -13.42 0.63 3.63
CA ILE A 118 -12.71 -0.31 2.76
C ILE A 118 -11.64 -1.01 3.59
N SER A 119 -11.82 -2.31 3.84
CA SER A 119 -10.82 -3.03 4.65
C SER A 119 -9.64 -3.37 3.79
N ASP A 120 -8.49 -3.50 4.41
CA ASP A 120 -7.29 -4.02 3.76
C ASP A 120 -7.55 -5.39 3.11
N ASN A 121 -8.43 -6.21 3.69
CA ASN A 121 -8.87 -7.49 3.11
C ASN A 121 -9.69 -7.30 1.82
N GLN A 122 -10.65 -6.36 1.82
CA GLN A 122 -11.45 -6.04 0.64
C GLN A 122 -10.59 -5.43 -0.47
N LEU A 123 -9.65 -4.55 -0.11
CA LEU A 123 -8.71 -3.96 -1.08
C LEU A 123 -7.76 -5.02 -1.65
N GLN A 124 -7.26 -5.94 -0.82
CA GLN A 124 -6.37 -7.00 -1.25
C GLN A 124 -7.07 -7.99 -2.20
N SER A 125 -8.35 -8.31 -1.94
CA SER A 125 -9.12 -9.25 -2.76
C SER A 125 -9.52 -8.66 -4.12
N LEU A 126 -9.58 -7.33 -4.24
CA LEU A 126 -9.86 -6.64 -5.48
C LEU A 126 -8.77 -6.93 -6.52
N ARG A 127 -9.15 -7.28 -7.75
CA ARG A 127 -8.19 -7.51 -8.86
C ARG A 127 -7.47 -6.21 -9.22
N GLU A 128 -6.19 -6.32 -9.62
CA GLU A 128 -5.39 -5.13 -10.01
C GLU A 128 -6.01 -4.42 -11.22
N SER A 129 -6.52 -5.15 -12.20
CA SER A 129 -7.22 -4.56 -13.34
C SER A 129 -8.46 -3.75 -12.94
N THR A 130 -9.27 -4.29 -12.01
CA THR A 130 -10.46 -3.60 -11.49
C THR A 130 -10.07 -2.37 -10.69
N LEU A 131 -9.06 -2.47 -9.81
CA LEU A 131 -8.56 -1.31 -9.09
C LEU A 131 -8.03 -0.23 -10.06
N GLY A 132 -7.31 -0.63 -11.11
CA GLY A 132 -6.82 0.30 -12.14
C GLY A 132 -7.93 1.05 -12.86
N GLN A 133 -9.07 0.39 -13.12
CA GLN A 133 -10.26 1.05 -13.68
C GLN A 133 -10.90 2.03 -12.69
N VAL A 134 -10.96 1.68 -11.41
CA VAL A 134 -11.46 2.59 -10.36
C VAL A 134 -10.56 3.82 -10.27
N ILE A 135 -9.24 3.62 -10.24
CA ILE A 135 -8.25 4.71 -10.21
C ILE A 135 -8.40 5.61 -11.43
N SER A 136 -8.52 5.07 -12.64
CA SER A 136 -8.66 5.90 -13.84
C SER A 136 -9.97 6.70 -13.88
N ILE A 137 -11.05 6.17 -13.31
CA ILE A 137 -12.29 6.92 -13.12
C ILE A 137 -12.07 8.06 -12.12
N LEU A 138 -11.46 7.78 -10.97
CA LEU A 138 -11.18 8.78 -9.93
C LEU A 138 -10.24 9.87 -10.42
N GLU A 139 -9.21 9.52 -11.17
CA GLU A 139 -8.27 10.46 -11.78
C GLU A 139 -8.99 11.42 -12.73
N ARG A 140 -9.89 10.90 -13.56
CA ARG A 140 -10.67 11.71 -14.50
C ARG A 140 -11.71 12.61 -13.82
N THR A 141 -12.30 12.18 -12.70
CA THR A 141 -13.41 12.91 -12.07
C THR A 141 -12.98 13.82 -10.93
N GLN A 142 -12.01 13.38 -10.12
CA GLN A 142 -11.59 14.03 -8.87
C GLN A 142 -10.07 14.08 -8.70
N GLY A 143 -9.29 13.76 -9.74
CA GLY A 143 -7.84 13.58 -9.63
C GLY A 143 -7.12 14.77 -9.01
N GLU A 144 -7.40 15.99 -9.46
CA GLU A 144 -6.78 17.21 -8.90
C GLU A 144 -7.10 17.38 -7.41
N ALA A 145 -8.37 17.24 -7.02
CA ALA A 145 -8.78 17.34 -5.63
C ALA A 145 -8.15 16.24 -4.76
N LEU A 146 -8.11 15.00 -5.25
CA LEU A 146 -7.47 13.89 -4.55
C LEU A 146 -5.97 14.11 -4.37
N CYS A 147 -5.27 14.64 -5.38
CA CYS A 147 -3.87 15.02 -5.26
C CYS A 147 -3.64 16.14 -4.24
N GLN A 148 -4.50 17.15 -4.22
CA GLN A 148 -4.41 18.26 -3.25
C GLN A 148 -4.65 17.76 -1.82
N PHE A 149 -5.69 16.96 -1.59
CA PHE A 149 -5.97 16.38 -0.28
C PHE A 149 -4.88 15.42 0.15
N SER A 150 -4.37 14.61 -0.77
CA SER A 150 -3.24 13.71 -0.52
C SER A 150 -2.02 14.51 -0.08
N ALA A 151 -1.62 15.56 -0.81
CA ALA A 151 -0.50 16.41 -0.40
C ALA A 151 -0.71 17.08 0.97
N ALA A 152 -1.95 17.43 1.33
CA ALA A 152 -2.26 17.94 2.67
C ALA A 152 -2.14 16.86 3.75
N ALA A 153 -2.65 15.66 3.48
CA ALA A 153 -2.59 14.52 4.40
C ALA A 153 -1.17 14.00 4.60
N GLU A 154 -0.35 13.99 3.55
CA GLU A 154 1.05 13.54 3.61
C GLU A 154 1.86 14.36 4.64
N ARG A 155 1.66 15.68 4.70
CA ARG A 155 2.30 16.53 5.72
C ARG A 155 1.90 16.17 7.15
N ILE A 156 0.67 15.70 7.35
CA ILE A 156 0.20 15.21 8.65
C ILE A 156 0.93 13.92 9.00
N VAL A 157 1.02 13.00 8.05
CA VAL A 157 1.65 11.70 8.28
C VAL A 157 3.13 11.87 8.57
N ASP A 158 3.84 12.68 7.79
CA ASP A 158 5.27 12.94 7.99
C ASP A 158 5.53 13.48 9.40
N ALA A 159 4.73 14.45 9.84
CA ALA A 159 4.84 14.98 11.19
C ALA A 159 4.55 13.94 12.29
N LEU A 160 3.56 13.05 12.08
CA LEU A 160 3.25 11.96 13.02
C LEU A 160 4.34 10.88 13.07
N VAL A 161 5.11 10.71 11.99
CA VAL A 161 6.25 9.78 11.94
C VAL A 161 7.48 10.39 12.62
N GLU A 162 7.70 11.70 12.45
CA GLU A 162 8.89 12.39 12.97
C GLU A 162 8.75 12.88 14.41
N PHE A 163 7.54 13.25 14.84
CA PHE A 163 7.30 13.92 16.12
C PHE A 163 6.22 13.22 16.96
N PRO A 164 6.32 13.32 18.30
CA PRO A 164 5.17 13.07 19.17
C PRO A 164 4.01 14.01 18.80
N VAL A 165 2.78 13.50 18.91
CA VAL A 165 1.55 14.23 18.51
C VAL A 165 1.45 15.61 19.16
N GLU A 166 1.95 15.75 20.39
CA GLU A 166 1.94 16.99 21.18
C GLU A 166 2.83 18.09 20.59
N ARG A 167 3.69 17.76 19.62
CA ARG A 167 4.61 18.68 18.94
C ARG A 167 4.26 18.91 17.48
N CYS A 168 3.18 18.32 16.98
CA CYS A 168 2.75 18.50 15.59
C CYS A 168 2.17 19.92 15.38
N PRO A 169 2.44 20.56 14.24
CA PRO A 169 1.80 21.82 13.87
C PRO A 169 0.31 21.62 13.59
N VAL A 170 -0.49 22.69 13.64
CA VAL A 170 -1.90 22.65 13.20
C VAL A 170 -1.97 22.53 11.69
N PHE A 171 -2.65 21.51 11.18
CA PHE A 171 -2.71 21.20 9.75
C PHE A 171 -3.95 21.82 9.08
N GLU A 172 -3.87 22.05 7.77
CA GLU A 172 -4.98 22.65 7.00
C GLU A 172 -6.26 21.81 7.05
N LEU A 173 -6.13 20.48 7.12
CA LEU A 173 -7.28 19.57 7.24
C LEU A 173 -8.02 19.74 8.59
N GLU A 174 -7.33 20.18 9.65
CA GLU A 174 -7.93 20.44 10.96
C GLU A 174 -8.70 21.77 10.98
N LYS A 175 -8.33 22.71 10.10
CA LYS A 175 -9.00 24.02 9.97
C LYS A 175 -10.35 23.93 9.27
N CYS A 176 -10.63 22.86 8.53
CA CYS A 176 -11.92 22.65 7.86
C CYS A 176 -13.08 22.40 8.84
N GLY A 177 -12.82 21.84 10.03
CA GLY A 177 -13.87 21.57 11.03
C GLY A 177 -14.27 22.77 11.90
N ALA A 178 -13.40 23.77 12.03
CA ALA A 178 -13.61 24.89 12.95
C ALA A 178 -14.64 25.94 12.46
N ARG A 179 -15.00 25.93 11.17
CA ARG A 179 -15.93 26.91 10.60
C ARG A 179 -17.41 26.60 10.78
N TYR A 180 -17.76 25.41 11.29
CA TYR A 180 -19.15 24.98 11.44
C TYR A 180 -19.69 25.03 12.89
N TRP A 181 -18.91 25.54 13.85
CA TRP A 181 -19.32 25.67 15.26
C TRP A 181 -19.30 27.12 15.78
N SER A 182 -19.44 28.10 14.88
CA SER A 182 -19.53 29.51 15.25
C SER A 182 -20.75 30.17 14.60
N THR A 183 -21.94 29.71 14.99
CA THR A 183 -23.20 30.47 14.98
C THR A 183 -24.09 29.95 16.10
#